data_AF-A0ABD0PCV8-F1
#
_entry.id   AF-A0ABD0PCV8-F1
#
_cell.length_a   1.000
_cell.length_b   1.000
_cell.length_c   1.000
_cell.angle_alpha   90.00
_cell.angle_beta   90.00
_cell.angle_gamma   90.00
#
_symmetry.space_group_name_H-M   'P 1'
#
loop_
_entity.id
_entity.type
_entity.pdbx_description
1 polymer ?
#
loop_
_entity_poly.entity_id
_entity_poly.type
_entity_poly.pdbx_seq_one_letter_code
_entity_poly.pdbx_strand_id
1 'polypeptide(L)' 'VDEGGLQNLLPSSWTTFLKARVMCGKAGTPVQYNNFKQAFVLSSHQRIGVIYGIFSNA' A
#
# COMPACT_ATOMS: atom_id res chain seq x y z
N VAL A 1 -14.32 12.55 -0.23
CA VAL A 1 -14.52 11.84 1.04
C VAL A 1 -15.40 10.64 0.73
N ASP A 2 -15.10 9.46 1.25
CA ASP A 2 -15.99 8.30 1.13
C ASP A 2 -17.11 8.47 2.15
N GLU A 3 -18.36 8.50 1.70
CA GLU A 3 -19.52 8.82 2.53
C GLU A 3 -20.17 7.58 3.16
N GLY A 4 -19.60 6.39 2.89
CA GLY A 4 -20.21 5.13 3.26
C GLY A 4 -21.21 4.64 2.21
N GLY A 5 -21.76 3.46 2.48
CA GLY A 5 -22.74 2.81 1.61
C GLY A 5 -24.18 3.13 2.00
N LEU A 6 -25.12 2.41 1.38
CA LEU A 6 -26.54 2.56 1.67
C LEU A 6 -26.84 2.12 3.12
N GLN A 7 -27.98 2.55 3.68
CA GLN A 7 -28.39 2.21 5.06
C GLN A 7 -28.29 0.70 5.39
N ASN A 8 -28.49 -0.16 4.40
CA ASN A 8 -28.48 -1.62 4.57
C ASN A 8 -27.11 -2.26 4.27
N LEU A 9 -26.13 -1.51 3.79
CA LEU A 9 -24.81 -2.01 3.40
C LEU A 9 -23.74 -0.92 3.59
N LEU A 10 -22.88 -1.09 4.60
CA LEU A 10 -21.74 -0.21 4.88
C LEU A 10 -22.07 1.28 5.18
N PRO A 11 -23.20 1.65 5.84
CA PRO A 11 -23.61 3.06 6.01
C PRO A 11 -22.66 3.96 6.82
N SER A 12 -21.63 3.38 7.44
CA SER A 12 -20.56 4.13 8.12
C SER A 12 -19.23 3.40 7.96
N SER A 13 -19.02 2.74 6.82
CA SER A 13 -17.84 1.95 6.51
C SER A 13 -17.31 2.29 5.13
N TRP A 14 -15.99 2.19 4.96
CA TRP A 14 -15.34 2.46 3.67
C TRP A 14 -15.94 1.59 2.56
N THR A 15 -16.46 2.23 1.52
CA THR A 15 -16.90 1.58 0.28
C THR A 15 -15.78 1.53 -0.76
N THR A 16 -14.72 2.31 -0.55
CA THR A 16 -13.55 2.43 -1.42
C THR A 16 -12.31 1.71 -0.89
N PHE A 17 -12.44 0.93 0.18
CA PHE A 17 -11.31 0.19 0.74
C PHE A 17 -10.87 -0.95 -0.18
N LEU A 18 -9.65 -0.83 -0.69
CA LEU A 18 -8.96 -1.85 -1.46
C LEU A 18 -7.56 -2.04 -0.89
N LYS A 19 -7.06 -3.29 -0.91
CA LYS A 19 -5.69 -3.61 -0.45
C LYS A 19 -4.98 -4.50 -1.46
N ALA A 20 -3.66 -4.37 -1.53
CA ALA A 20 -2.79 -5.20 -2.34
C ALA A 20 -1.54 -5.61 -1.54
N ARG A 21 -0.90 -6.70 -1.97
CA ARG A 21 0.37 -7.16 -1.37
C ARG A 21 1.53 -6.37 -1.99
N VAL A 22 2.35 -5.74 -1.15
CA VAL A 22 3.61 -5.13 -1.59
C VAL A 22 4.73 -6.18 -1.51
N MET A 23 5.53 -6.26 -2.57
CA MET A 23 6.62 -7.24 -2.69
C MET A 23 7.96 -6.51 -2.67
N CYS A 24 8.89 -6.99 -1.85
CA CYS A 24 10.28 -6.55 -1.83
C CYS A 24 11.17 -7.78 -1.84
N GLY A 25 12.09 -7.86 -2.79
CA GLY A 25 12.97 -9.02 -2.97
C GLY A 25 13.85 -8.82 -4.20
N LYS A 26 14.84 -9.69 -4.37
CA LYS A 26 15.73 -9.66 -5.54
C LYS A 26 15.26 -10.69 -6.56
N ALA A 27 15.06 -10.26 -7.80
CA ALA A 27 14.68 -11.12 -8.92
C ALA A 27 15.68 -12.30 -9.06
N GLY A 28 15.15 -13.50 -9.29
CA GLY A 28 15.95 -14.72 -9.42
C GLY A 28 16.46 -15.30 -8.10
N THR A 29 16.09 -14.74 -6.94
CA THR A 29 16.42 -15.30 -5.63
C THR A 29 15.16 -15.62 -4.83
N PRO A 30 15.19 -16.64 -3.94
CA PRO A 30 14.07 -16.93 -3.06
C PRO A 30 13.94 -15.93 -1.90
N VAL A 31 14.91 -15.00 -1.74
CA VAL A 31 14.91 -14.02 -0.66
C VAL A 31 13.83 -12.97 -0.90
N GLN A 32 12.87 -12.90 0.01
CA GLN A 32 11.82 -11.88 0.08
C GLN A 32 12.00 -11.12 1.39
N TYR A 33 11.66 -9.84 1.42
CA TYR A 33 11.60 -9.00 2.62
C TYR A 33 10.14 -8.67 2.93
N ASN A 34 9.58 -9.30 3.95
CA ASN A 34 8.14 -9.28 4.21
C ASN A 34 7.71 -8.34 5.37
N ASN A 35 8.67 -7.77 6.10
CA ASN A 35 8.39 -6.85 7.19
C ASN A 35 8.54 -5.39 6.72
N PHE A 36 7.41 -4.72 6.45
CA PHE A 36 7.38 -3.32 6.05
C PHE A 36 7.63 -2.40 7.24
N LYS A 37 8.76 -1.70 7.28
CA LYS A 37 9.16 -0.85 8.41
C LYS A 37 8.76 0.62 8.22
N GLN A 38 8.95 1.13 7.00
CA GLN A 38 8.73 2.55 6.72
C GLN A 38 8.43 2.78 5.23
N ALA A 39 7.63 3.81 4.96
CA ALA A 39 7.39 4.35 3.62
C ALA A 39 7.82 5.82 3.54
N PHE A 40 8.27 6.25 2.38
CA PHE A 40 8.45 7.66 2.04
C PHE A 40 7.82 7.94 0.67
N VAL A 41 6.94 8.93 0.62
CA VAL A 41 6.35 9.41 -0.64
C VAL A 41 7.28 10.47 -1.22
N LEU A 42 7.85 10.22 -2.39
CA LEU A 42 8.68 11.21 -3.06
C LEU A 42 7.79 12.29 -3.65
N SER A 43 7.86 13.51 -3.11
CA SER A 43 7.27 14.68 -3.73
C SER A 43 8.10 15.09 -4.95
N SER A 44 7.52 14.97 -6.14
CA SER A 44 8.16 15.29 -7.42
C SER A 44 7.15 15.94 -8.35
N HIS A 45 7.64 16.74 -9.31
CA HIS A 45 6.82 17.30 -10.39
C HIS A 45 6.49 16.26 -11.49
N GLN A 46 7.03 15.04 -11.39
CA GLN A 46 6.70 13.95 -12.30
C GLN A 46 5.27 13.47 -12.07
N ARG A 47 4.59 13.07 -13.15
CA ARG A 47 3.20 12.54 -13.08
C ARG A 47 3.11 11.16 -12.41
N ILE A 48 4.23 10.46 -12.27
CA ILE A 48 4.30 9.15 -11.64
C ILE A 48 4.61 9.36 -10.15
N GLY A 49 3.71 8.90 -9.28
CA GLY A 49 3.95 8.85 -7.85
C GLY A 49 4.93 7.74 -7.50
N VAL A 50 6.04 8.06 -6.83
CA VAL A 50 7.04 7.10 -6.38
C VAL A 50 6.98 6.98 -4.86
N ILE A 51 6.92 5.75 -4.37
CA ILE A 51 7.00 5.42 -2.94
C ILE A 51 8.25 4.58 -2.73
N TYR A 52 9.12 5.02 -1.82
CA TYR A 52 10.24 4.24 -1.33
C TYR A 52 9.82 3.51 -0.05
N GLY A 53 10.07 2.21 0.02
CA GLY A 53 9.77 1.40 1.21
C GLY A 53 11.02 0.75 1.78
N ILE A 54 11.13 0.70 3.11
CA ILE A 54 12.15 -0.04 3.84
C ILE A 54 11.55 -1.34 4.34
N PHE A 55 12.18 -2.47 4.00
CA PHE A 55 11.72 -3.80 4.35
C PHE A 55 12.82 -4.62 5.03
N SER A 56 12.46 -5.52 5.94
CA SER A 56 13.36 -6.50 6.54
C SER A 56 12.72 -7.89 6.64
N ASN A 57 13.48 -8.87 7.14
CA ASN A 57 13.01 -10.22 7.47
C ASN A 57 12.92 -10.51 8.97
N ALA A 58 13.26 -9.51 9.80
CA ALA A 58 13.13 -9.47 11.25
C ALA A 58 12.96 -7.99 11.65
#